data_AF-A0A327XKH4-F1
#
_entry.id   AF-A0A327XKH4-F1
#
_cell.length_a   1.000
_cell.length_b   1.000
_cell.length_c   1.000
_cell.angle_alpha   90.00
_cell.angle_beta   90.00
_cell.angle_gamma   90.00
#
_symmetry.space_group_name_H-M   'P 1'
#
loop_
_entity.id
_entity.type
_entity.pdbx_description
1 polymer ?
#
loop_
_entity_poly.entity_id
_entity_poly.type
_entity_poly.pdbx_seq_one_letter_code
_entity_poly.pdbx_strand_id
1 'polypeptide(L)'
;MAHDTPGSGPGAQDAPGPWLRVLRLADGLSILAARIAAVMITVIAVILAYEVLARYVFRAPTRWTSDVGTTLMIWLTFLAMAQSLRSGGMIRITALIGNAPPGVRRAAQGFTLLVIGGFSVLAVWLCTGALIESYSMGRRQPTMLQMPEWIAEAPIILGYACLALQALADLIRLPLRPAPIFVSSEEAEARHLSKEPR
;
A
#
# COMPACT_ATOMS: atom_id res chain seq x y z
N MET A 1 -29.94 23.03 -53.19
CA MET A 1 -29.40 23.32 -51.84
C MET A 1 -29.75 22.16 -50.94
N ALA A 2 -28.83 21.20 -50.78
CA ALA A 2 -28.87 20.19 -49.73
C ALA A 2 -27.44 20.10 -49.22
N HIS A 3 -27.22 20.60 -48.00
CA HIS A 3 -25.95 20.59 -47.30
C HIS A 3 -25.96 19.44 -46.27
N ASP A 4 -24.87 18.68 -46.27
CA ASP A 4 -24.23 17.94 -45.16
C ASP A 4 -25.02 16.80 -44.49
N THR A 5 -24.45 15.60 -44.35
CA THR A 5 -23.24 15.36 -43.53
C THR A 5 -22.48 14.11 -43.99
N PRO A 6 -21.13 14.16 -44.10
CA PRO A 6 -20.31 12.98 -44.31
C PRO A 6 -20.11 12.23 -42.98
N GLY A 7 -20.17 10.89 -43.07
CA GLY A 7 -20.08 9.99 -41.93
C GLY A 7 -18.76 10.05 -41.17
N SER A 8 -18.87 10.11 -39.84
CA SER A 8 -17.78 9.80 -38.92
C SER A 8 -17.81 8.30 -38.62
N GLY A 9 -16.93 7.55 -39.28
CA GLY A 9 -16.78 6.11 -39.06
C GLY A 9 -16.28 5.77 -37.64
N PRO A 10 -16.67 4.62 -37.07
CA PRO A 10 -16.12 4.12 -35.83
C PRO A 10 -14.75 3.50 -36.10
N GLY A 11 -13.67 4.27 -35.98
CA GLY A 11 -12.35 3.76 -36.34
C GLY A 11 -11.21 4.75 -36.19
N ALA A 12 -10.95 5.22 -34.98
CA ALA A 12 -9.69 5.91 -34.65
C ALA A 12 -9.22 5.52 -33.25
N GLN A 13 -8.66 4.32 -33.13
CA GLN A 13 -7.48 4.01 -32.31
C GLN A 13 -7.37 4.70 -30.93
N ASP A 14 -8.11 4.21 -29.95
CA ASP A 14 -7.80 4.42 -28.53
C ASP A 14 -6.58 3.57 -28.13
N ALA A 15 -5.39 3.88 -28.65
CA ALA A 15 -4.18 3.39 -28.03
C ALA A 15 -4.18 3.92 -26.58
N PRO A 16 -4.13 3.07 -25.54
CA PRO A 16 -4.11 3.56 -24.17
C PRO A 16 -2.88 4.47 -24.04
N GLY A 17 -3.12 5.76 -23.81
CA GLY A 17 -2.07 6.76 -23.72
C GLY A 17 -0.97 6.33 -22.74
N PRO A 18 0.26 6.84 -22.87
CA PRO A 18 1.40 6.41 -22.05
C PRO A 18 1.13 6.51 -20.53
N TRP A 19 0.29 7.45 -20.12
CA TRP A 19 -0.17 7.62 -18.74
C TRP A 19 -0.96 6.39 -18.21
N LEU A 20 -1.74 5.70 -19.05
CA LEU A 20 -2.45 4.47 -18.67
C LEU A 20 -1.48 3.32 -18.38
N ARG A 21 -0.34 3.27 -19.09
CA ARG A 21 0.70 2.24 -18.84
C ARG A 21 1.36 2.45 -17.48
N VAL A 22 1.71 3.68 -17.14
CA VAL A 22 2.28 4.04 -15.83
C VAL A 22 1.32 3.68 -14.70
N LEU A 23 0.02 3.98 -14.87
CA LEU A 23 -1.01 3.63 -13.89
C LEU A 23 -1.18 2.11 -13.72
N ARG A 24 -1.15 1.35 -14.82
CA ARG A 24 -1.23 -0.12 -14.78
C ARG A 24 0.03 -0.75 -14.15
N LEU A 25 1.20 -0.16 -14.39
CA LEU A 25 2.45 -0.61 -13.77
C LEU A 25 2.43 -0.35 -12.25
N ALA A 26 2.01 0.83 -11.82
CA ALA A 26 1.87 1.14 -10.39
C ALA A 26 0.88 0.19 -9.71
N ASP A 27 -0.30 -0.03 -10.30
CA ASP A 27 -1.26 -0.99 -9.77
C ASP A 27 -0.71 -2.41 -9.75
N GLY A 28 -0.07 -2.85 -10.84
CA GLY A 28 0.51 -4.19 -10.98
C GLY A 28 1.61 -4.45 -9.96
N LEU A 29 2.52 -3.49 -9.75
CA LEU A 29 3.56 -3.55 -8.73
C LEU A 29 2.96 -3.65 -7.33
N SER A 30 1.93 -2.84 -7.06
CA SER A 30 1.19 -2.91 -5.80
C SER A 30 0.54 -4.30 -5.62
N ILE A 31 -0.15 -4.87 -6.63
CA ILE A 31 -0.73 -6.23 -6.56
C ILE A 31 0.36 -7.27 -6.30
N LEU A 32 1.50 -7.15 -6.97
CA LEU A 32 2.61 -8.08 -6.80
C LEU A 32 3.15 -8.01 -5.36
N ALA A 33 3.35 -6.81 -4.82
CA ALA A 33 3.73 -6.60 -3.43
C ALA A 33 2.71 -7.21 -2.46
N ALA A 34 1.41 -7.14 -2.77
CA ALA A 34 0.34 -7.82 -2.04
C ALA A 34 0.55 -9.33 -1.97
N ARG A 35 0.82 -9.94 -3.11
CA ARG A 35 0.97 -11.39 -3.23
C ARG A 35 2.21 -11.86 -2.49
N ILE A 36 3.31 -11.12 -2.60
CA ILE A 36 4.53 -11.38 -1.84
C ILE A 36 4.23 -11.27 -0.34
N ALA A 37 3.54 -10.22 0.10
CA ALA A 37 3.11 -10.06 1.49
C ALA A 37 2.22 -11.23 1.97
N ALA A 38 1.27 -11.69 1.17
CA ALA A 38 0.41 -12.84 1.50
C ALA A 38 1.21 -14.16 1.64
N VAL A 39 2.25 -14.36 0.83
CA VAL A 39 3.16 -15.49 0.99
C VAL A 39 3.98 -15.32 2.26
N MET A 40 4.52 -14.12 2.52
CA MET A 40 5.34 -13.84 3.69
C MET A 40 4.59 -14.05 5.02
N ILE A 41 3.33 -13.63 5.12
CA ILE A 41 2.54 -13.88 6.36
C ILE A 41 2.34 -15.38 6.59
N THR A 42 2.17 -16.17 5.52
CA THR A 42 2.08 -17.63 5.60
C THR A 42 3.41 -18.21 6.09
N VAL A 43 4.54 -17.74 5.58
CA VAL A 43 5.88 -18.15 6.02
C VAL A 43 6.11 -17.80 7.50
N ILE A 44 5.73 -16.59 7.93
CA ILE A 44 5.81 -16.17 9.33
C ILE A 44 4.98 -17.11 10.21
N ALA A 45 3.76 -17.45 9.82
CA ALA A 45 2.91 -18.38 10.57
C ALA A 45 3.57 -19.77 10.71
N VAL A 46 4.20 -20.29 9.66
CA VAL A 46 4.94 -21.57 9.70
C VAL A 46 6.15 -21.48 10.63
N ILE A 47 6.92 -20.38 10.59
CA ILE A 47 8.07 -20.17 11.47
C ILE A 47 7.63 -20.11 12.94
N LEU A 48 6.55 -19.40 13.24
CA LEU A 48 6.00 -19.31 14.59
C LEU A 48 5.49 -20.68 15.08
N ALA A 49 4.80 -21.44 14.21
CA ALA A 49 4.37 -22.80 14.53
C ALA A 49 5.56 -23.72 14.82
N TYR A 50 6.62 -23.62 14.01
CA TYR A 50 7.87 -24.35 14.24
C TYR A 50 8.52 -23.96 15.57
N GLU A 51 8.58 -22.67 15.91
CA GLU A 51 9.15 -22.21 17.17
C GLU A 51 8.37 -22.75 18.38
N VAL A 52 7.04 -22.78 18.31
CA VAL A 52 6.19 -23.39 19.33
C VAL A 52 6.52 -24.89 19.46
N LEU A 53 6.62 -25.62 18.35
CA LEU A 53 7.01 -27.04 18.39
C LEU A 53 8.41 -27.24 18.97
N ALA A 54 9.41 -26.46 18.53
CA ALA A 54 10.78 -26.49 19.03
C ALA A 54 10.86 -26.26 20.54
N ARG A 55 10.08 -25.30 21.05
CA ARG A 55 10.07 -24.93 22.46
C ARG A 55 9.36 -25.95 23.34
N TYR A 56 8.18 -26.43 22.92
CA TYR A 56 7.33 -27.27 23.77
C TYR A 56 7.55 -28.77 23.57
N VAL A 57 7.89 -29.22 22.34
CA VAL A 57 8.13 -30.63 22.03
C VAL A 57 9.61 -30.97 22.20
N PHE A 58 10.50 -30.17 21.60
CA PHE A 58 11.94 -30.47 21.58
C PHE A 58 12.73 -29.85 22.75
N ARG A 59 12.08 -29.00 23.58
CA ARG A 59 12.68 -28.28 24.72
C ARG A 59 13.97 -27.52 24.36
N ALA A 60 14.12 -27.14 23.09
CA ALA A 60 15.31 -26.50 22.55
C ALA A 60 14.90 -25.15 21.91
N PRO A 61 14.87 -24.05 22.67
CA PRO A 61 14.49 -22.75 22.14
C PRO A 61 15.53 -22.26 21.12
N THR A 62 15.14 -22.15 19.86
CA THR A 62 15.95 -21.58 18.79
C THR A 62 15.97 -20.06 18.88
N ARG A 63 17.10 -19.47 19.29
CA ARG A 63 17.22 -18.02 19.52
C ARG A 63 17.31 -17.17 18.24
N TRP A 64 17.53 -17.79 17.08
CA TRP A 64 17.59 -17.08 15.79
C TRP A 64 16.20 -16.77 15.21
N THR A 65 15.15 -17.46 15.66
CA THR A 65 13.79 -17.28 15.10
C THR A 65 13.19 -15.93 15.45
N SER A 66 13.56 -15.31 16.57
CA SER A 66 13.10 -13.97 16.93
C SER A 66 13.58 -12.89 15.97
N ASP A 67 14.87 -12.96 15.59
CA ASP A 67 15.52 -11.97 14.74
C ASP A 67 14.99 -12.08 13.30
N VAL A 68 14.85 -13.32 12.82
CA VAL A 68 14.28 -13.62 11.50
C VAL A 68 12.79 -13.27 11.44
N GLY A 69 12.02 -13.62 12.47
CA GLY A 69 10.59 -13.31 12.55
C GLY A 69 10.32 -11.81 12.55
N THR A 70 11.09 -11.04 13.34
CA THR A 70 10.97 -9.57 13.37
C THR A 70 11.32 -8.97 12.01
N THR A 71 12.40 -9.44 11.37
CA THR A 71 12.79 -8.97 10.04
C THR A 71 11.69 -9.27 9.02
N LEU A 72 11.17 -10.49 8.97
CA LEU A 72 10.09 -10.86 8.06
C LEU A 72 8.82 -10.02 8.31
N MET A 73 8.52 -9.69 9.56
CA MET A 73 7.36 -8.85 9.89
C MET A 73 7.54 -7.40 9.41
N ILE A 74 8.75 -6.85 9.47
CA ILE A 74 9.08 -5.55 8.87
C ILE A 74 8.83 -5.61 7.37
N TRP A 75 9.40 -6.60 6.67
CA TRP A 75 9.22 -6.78 5.23
C TRP A 75 7.74 -6.91 4.84
N LEU A 76 6.97 -7.73 5.58
CA LEU A 76 5.54 -7.91 5.38
C LEU A 76 4.81 -6.56 5.47
N THR A 77 5.07 -5.80 6.53
CA THR A 77 4.37 -4.55 6.82
C THR A 77 4.57 -3.52 5.70
N PHE A 78 5.81 -3.33 5.26
CA PHE A 78 6.13 -2.34 4.23
C PHE A 78 5.67 -2.77 2.83
N LEU A 79 5.72 -4.06 2.50
CA LEU A 79 5.19 -4.57 1.23
C LEU A 79 3.65 -4.48 1.17
N ALA A 80 2.96 -4.70 2.28
CA ALA A 80 1.50 -4.58 2.37
C ALA A 80 1.01 -3.11 2.35
N MET A 81 1.88 -2.15 2.68
CA MET A 81 1.53 -0.74 2.83
C MET A 81 0.93 -0.12 1.56
N ALA A 82 1.57 -0.34 0.40
CA ALA A 82 1.10 0.20 -0.88
C ALA A 82 -0.28 -0.37 -1.27
N GLN A 83 -0.55 -1.64 -0.91
CA GLN A 83 -1.88 -2.23 -1.09
C GLN A 83 -2.94 -1.62 -0.22
N SER A 84 -2.61 -1.36 1.04
CA SER A 84 -3.54 -0.74 1.98
C SER A 84 -3.99 0.64 1.47
N LEU A 85 -3.08 1.41 0.85
CA LEU A 85 -3.46 2.66 0.17
C LEU A 85 -4.44 2.43 -0.97
N ARG A 86 -4.14 1.46 -1.87
CA ARG A 86 -4.96 1.19 -3.06
C ARG A 86 -6.35 0.67 -2.71
N SER A 87 -6.46 -0.24 -1.74
CA SER A 87 -7.75 -0.77 -1.29
C SER A 87 -8.58 0.27 -0.51
N GLY A 88 -7.99 1.42 -0.21
CA GLY A 88 -8.63 2.45 0.61
C GLY A 88 -8.69 2.07 2.10
N GLY A 89 -7.91 1.09 2.54
CA GLY A 89 -7.87 0.59 3.91
C GLY A 89 -7.17 1.50 4.91
N MET A 90 -6.46 2.55 4.46
CA MET A 90 -6.01 3.60 5.37
C MET A 90 -7.22 4.35 5.94
N ILE A 91 -7.32 4.37 7.27
CA ILE A 91 -8.41 5.01 8.01
C ILE A 91 -8.55 6.47 7.53
N ARG A 92 -9.73 6.82 7.03
CA ARG A 92 -10.09 8.18 6.63
C ARG A 92 -11.08 8.70 7.65
N ILE A 93 -10.91 9.95 8.07
CA ILE A 93 -11.87 10.62 8.96
C ILE A 93 -13.11 10.95 8.12
N THR A 94 -14.02 9.99 8.02
CA THR A 94 -15.28 10.10 7.27
C THR A 94 -16.32 10.93 8.01
N ALA A 95 -16.28 10.97 9.34
CA ALA A 95 -17.21 11.74 10.18
C ALA A 95 -17.20 13.25 9.88
N LEU A 96 -16.05 13.83 9.53
CA LEU A 96 -15.93 15.27 9.25
C LEU A 96 -16.27 15.64 7.80
N ILE A 97 -16.26 14.66 6.89
CA ILE A 97 -16.34 14.87 5.42
C ILE A 97 -17.62 14.25 4.83
N GLY A 98 -18.35 13.42 5.59
CA GLY A 98 -19.57 12.74 5.17
C GLY A 98 -20.66 13.69 4.67
N ASN A 99 -20.82 14.84 5.33
CA ASN A 99 -21.82 15.85 4.97
C ASN A 99 -21.30 16.95 4.02
N ALA A 100 -20.05 16.85 3.56
CA ALA A 100 -19.45 17.91 2.76
C ALA A 100 -19.82 17.80 1.26
N PRO A 101 -19.90 18.94 0.53
CA PRO A 101 -20.16 18.95 -0.90
C PRO A 101 -19.06 18.20 -1.68
N PRO A 102 -19.39 17.61 -2.85
CA PRO A 102 -18.49 16.68 -3.57
C PRO A 102 -17.15 17.29 -3.97
N GLY A 103 -17.06 18.62 -4.14
CA GLY A 103 -15.81 19.33 -4.38
C GLY A 103 -14.84 19.29 -3.18
N VAL A 104 -15.36 19.51 -1.96
CA VAL A 104 -14.56 19.48 -0.72
C VAL A 104 -14.06 18.07 -0.45
N ARG A 105 -14.89 17.04 -0.71
CA ARG A 105 -14.50 15.64 -0.58
C ARG A 105 -13.32 15.28 -1.48
N ARG A 106 -13.34 15.76 -2.73
CA ARG A 106 -12.24 15.57 -3.68
C ARG A 106 -10.99 16.33 -3.26
N ALA A 107 -11.13 17.59 -2.85
CA ALA A 107 -9.99 18.40 -2.40
C ALA A 107 -9.31 17.77 -1.17
N ALA A 108 -10.09 17.32 -0.18
CA ALA A 108 -9.58 16.63 0.99
C ALA A 108 -8.83 15.34 0.62
N GLN A 109 -9.42 14.52 -0.27
CA GLN A 109 -8.75 13.30 -0.74
C GLN A 109 -7.45 13.61 -1.51
N GLY A 110 -7.46 14.63 -2.36
CA GLY A 110 -6.26 15.09 -3.09
C GLY A 110 -5.17 15.56 -2.13
N PHE A 111 -5.54 16.35 -1.11
CA PHE A 111 -4.61 16.79 -0.07
C PHE A 111 -4.02 15.59 0.69
N THR A 112 -4.85 14.63 1.11
CA THR A 112 -4.37 13.40 1.76
C THR A 112 -3.37 12.64 0.88
N LEU A 113 -3.69 12.45 -0.41
CA LEU A 113 -2.80 11.76 -1.35
C LEU A 113 -1.48 12.52 -1.57
N LEU A 114 -1.53 13.85 -1.60
CA LEU A 114 -0.35 14.70 -1.74
C LEU A 114 0.54 14.61 -0.50
N VAL A 115 -0.04 14.68 0.70
CA VAL A 115 0.70 14.53 1.97
C VAL A 115 1.34 13.14 2.04
N ILE A 116 0.60 12.08 1.73
CA ILE A 116 1.12 10.71 1.71
C ILE A 116 2.24 10.57 0.69
N GLY A 117 2.04 11.05 -0.54
CA GLY A 117 3.04 10.98 -1.60
C GLY A 117 4.31 11.75 -1.24
N GLY A 118 4.17 12.98 -0.74
CA GLY A 118 5.28 13.84 -0.31
C GLY A 118 6.06 13.22 0.85
N PHE A 119 5.36 12.75 1.88
CA PHE A 119 6.00 12.04 3.00
C PHE A 119 6.73 10.77 2.54
N SER A 120 6.13 10.01 1.62
CA SER A 120 6.73 8.79 1.08
C SER A 120 8.04 9.07 0.33
N VAL A 121 8.07 10.13 -0.50
CA VAL A 121 9.29 10.56 -1.21
C VAL A 121 10.38 11.00 -0.23
N LEU A 122 10.00 11.79 0.79
CA LEU A 122 10.93 12.21 1.84
C LEU A 122 11.49 11.00 2.61
N ALA A 123 10.64 10.03 2.96
CA ALA A 123 11.05 8.82 3.64
C ALA A 123 12.02 7.99 2.79
N VAL A 124 11.76 7.82 1.49
CA VAL A 124 12.71 7.15 0.56
C VAL A 124 14.05 7.86 0.56
N TRP A 125 14.06 9.20 0.48
CA TRP A 125 15.30 9.97 0.45
C TRP A 125 16.12 9.78 1.74
N LEU A 126 15.50 9.96 2.90
CA LEU A 126 16.16 9.83 4.20
C LEU A 126 16.63 8.40 4.46
N CYS A 127 15.78 7.40 4.20
CA CYS A 127 16.11 6.00 4.42
C CYS A 127 17.19 5.49 3.45
N THR A 128 17.24 6.01 2.21
CA THR A 128 18.33 5.65 1.28
C THR A 128 19.66 6.19 1.77
N GLY A 129 19.70 7.42 2.30
CA GLY A 129 20.91 7.96 2.92
C GLY A 129 21.38 7.11 4.11
N ALA A 130 20.45 6.76 5.00
CA ALA A 130 20.72 5.87 6.12
C ALA A 130 21.24 4.50 5.66
N LEU A 131 20.63 3.90 4.63
CA LEU A 131 21.04 2.59 4.12
C LEU A 131 22.43 2.60 3.50
N ILE A 132 22.80 3.65 2.77
CA ILE A 132 24.15 3.80 2.22
C ILE A 132 25.16 3.96 3.36
N GLU A 133 24.82 4.74 4.39
CA GLU A 133 25.66 4.90 5.58
C GLU A 133 25.86 3.57 6.30
N SER A 134 24.77 2.88 6.64
CA SER A 134 24.75 1.55 7.27
C SER A 134 25.55 0.51 6.47
N TYR A 135 25.43 0.53 5.14
CA TYR A 135 26.22 -0.34 4.27
C TYR A 135 27.72 -0.01 4.30
N SER A 136 28.08 1.27 4.22
CA SER A 136 29.49 1.72 4.20
C SER A 136 30.21 1.50 5.53
N MET A 137 29.50 1.67 6.65
CA MET A 137 30.01 1.44 8.00
C MET A 137 29.96 -0.03 8.41
N GLY A 138 29.36 -0.91 7.60
CA GLY A 138 29.16 -2.31 7.93
C GLY A 138 28.33 -2.50 9.20
N ARG A 139 27.35 -1.62 9.45
CA ARG A 139 26.52 -1.67 10.65
C ARG A 139 25.76 -2.99 10.72
N ARG A 140 25.76 -3.57 11.93
CA ARG A 140 25.09 -4.83 12.26
C ARG A 140 24.16 -4.58 13.41
N GLN A 141 23.00 -5.22 13.38
CA GLN A 141 22.04 -5.15 14.46
C GLN A 141 22.69 -5.66 15.76
N PRO A 142 22.40 -5.05 16.92
CA PRO A 142 22.88 -5.50 18.23
C PRO A 142 22.08 -6.72 18.72
N THR A 143 21.86 -7.67 17.82
CA THR A 143 21.11 -8.92 18.03
C THR A 143 22.06 -10.10 17.86
N MET A 144 21.62 -11.30 18.27
CA MET A 144 22.47 -12.49 18.29
C MET A 144 22.96 -12.87 16.89
N LEU A 145 22.12 -12.71 15.87
CA LEU A 145 22.53 -12.99 14.48
C LEU A 145 23.49 -11.94 13.90
N GLN A 146 23.63 -10.78 14.56
CA GLN A 146 24.36 -9.61 14.06
C GLN A 146 24.05 -9.34 12.59
N MET A 147 22.77 -9.41 12.24
CA MET A 147 22.37 -9.36 10.84
C MET A 147 22.70 -7.97 10.28
N PRO A 148 23.15 -7.88 9.02
CA PRO A 148 23.41 -6.59 8.41
C PRO A 148 22.17 -5.70 8.44
N GLU A 149 22.33 -4.48 8.92
CA GLU A 149 21.20 -3.57 9.18
C GLU A 149 20.44 -3.21 7.90
N TRP A 150 21.14 -3.18 6.76
CA TRP A 150 20.56 -2.90 5.45
C TRP A 150 19.45 -3.90 5.06
N ILE A 151 19.42 -5.12 5.60
CA ILE A 151 18.36 -6.11 5.31
C ILE A 151 17.03 -5.67 5.93
N ALA A 152 17.06 -5.01 7.08
CA ALA A 152 15.86 -4.48 7.75
C ALA A 152 15.45 -3.10 7.19
N GLU A 153 16.41 -2.33 6.67
CA GLU A 153 16.17 -1.00 6.07
C GLU A 153 15.65 -1.08 4.61
N ALA A 154 16.13 -2.05 3.82
CA ALA A 154 15.71 -2.25 2.44
C ALA A 154 14.17 -2.30 2.21
N PRO A 155 13.37 -3.07 2.98
CA PRO A 155 11.92 -3.11 2.80
C PRO A 155 11.26 -1.76 3.06
N ILE A 156 11.82 -0.93 3.93
CA ILE A 156 11.31 0.41 4.24
C ILE A 156 11.34 1.27 2.97
N ILE A 157 12.49 1.31 2.29
CA ILE A 157 12.69 2.06 1.05
C ILE A 157 11.75 1.52 -0.04
N LEU A 158 11.70 0.19 -0.21
CA LEU A 158 10.84 -0.44 -1.21
C LEU A 158 9.35 -0.15 -0.97
N GLY A 159 8.90 -0.24 0.28
CA GLY A 159 7.52 0.02 0.68
C GLY A 159 7.11 1.46 0.42
N TYR A 160 7.92 2.43 0.86
CA TYR A 160 7.64 3.85 0.60
C TYR A 160 7.76 4.24 -0.87
N ALA A 161 8.68 3.63 -1.62
CA ALA A 161 8.75 3.84 -3.07
C ALA A 161 7.47 3.36 -3.78
N CYS A 162 6.98 2.17 -3.42
CA CYS A 162 5.70 1.67 -3.94
C CYS A 162 4.52 2.54 -3.49
N LEU A 163 4.53 3.01 -2.23
CA LEU A 163 3.49 3.88 -1.70
C LEU A 163 3.46 5.23 -2.43
N ALA A 164 4.61 5.83 -2.72
CA ALA A 164 4.72 7.06 -3.50
C ALA A 164 4.17 6.90 -4.91
N LEU A 165 4.52 5.80 -5.59
CA LEU A 165 3.99 5.48 -6.92
C LEU A 165 2.47 5.29 -6.91
N GLN A 166 1.95 4.59 -5.91
CA GLN A 166 0.50 4.38 -5.76
C GLN A 166 -0.23 5.68 -5.45
N ALA A 167 0.32 6.52 -4.56
CA ALA A 167 -0.24 7.82 -4.23
C ALA A 167 -0.32 8.74 -5.45
N LEU A 168 0.74 8.76 -6.28
CA LEU A 168 0.76 9.49 -7.54
C LEU A 168 -0.29 8.94 -8.53
N ALA A 169 -0.40 7.62 -8.65
CA ALA A 169 -1.38 6.98 -9.52
C ALA A 169 -2.83 7.31 -9.11
N ASP A 170 -3.13 7.29 -7.81
CA ASP A 170 -4.45 7.66 -7.29
C ASP A 170 -4.72 9.17 -7.40
N LEU A 171 -3.69 10.02 -7.28
CA LEU A 171 -3.80 11.47 -7.48
C LEU A 171 -4.17 11.81 -8.93
N ILE A 172 -3.53 11.14 -9.91
CA ILE A 172 -3.84 11.29 -11.35
C ILE A 172 -5.26 10.80 -11.67
N ARG A 173 -5.77 9.80 -10.95
CA ARG A 173 -7.12 9.23 -11.13
C ARG A 173 -8.22 10.02 -10.43
N LEU A 174 -7.88 10.83 -9.43
CA LEU A 174 -8.82 11.63 -8.66
C LEU A 174 -9.78 12.48 -9.52
N PRO A 175 -9.35 13.19 -10.59
CA PRO A 175 -10.26 13.95 -11.44
C PRO A 175 -11.25 13.07 -12.24
N LEU A 176 -10.91 11.81 -12.50
CA LEU A 176 -11.70 10.87 -13.30
C LEU A 176 -12.69 10.05 -12.45
N ARG A 177 -12.50 10.01 -11.13
CA ARG A 177 -13.36 9.23 -10.22
C ARG A 177 -14.59 10.04 -9.76
N PRO A 178 -15.79 9.42 -9.69
CA PRO A 178 -16.91 9.98 -8.94
C PRO A 178 -16.47 10.29 -7.52
N ALA A 179 -16.92 11.42 -6.95
CA ALA A 179 -16.54 11.81 -5.60
C ALA A 179 -16.87 10.66 -4.62
N PRO A 180 -15.92 10.19 -3.79
CA PRO A 180 -16.16 9.06 -2.91
C PRO A 180 -17.40 9.31 -2.07
N ILE A 181 -18.26 8.31 -1.97
CA ILE A 181 -19.40 8.33 -1.08
C ILE A 181 -18.88 7.81 0.26
N PHE A 182 -18.73 8.70 1.23
CA PHE A 182 -18.33 8.32 2.58
C PHE A 182 -19.60 7.97 3.34
N VAL A 183 -19.85 6.68 3.54
CA VAL A 183 -20.90 6.21 4.45
C VAL A 183 -20.31 6.20 5.84
N SER A 184 -20.95 6.87 6.81
CA SER A 184 -20.53 6.74 8.21
C SER A 184 -20.76 5.29 8.65
N SER A 185 -19.91 4.78 9.55
CA SER A 185 -20.11 3.42 10.10
C SER A 185 -21.51 3.25 10.69
N GLU A 186 -22.07 4.32 11.28
CA GLU A 186 -23.44 4.37 11.80
C GLU A 186 -24.52 4.19 10.72
N GLU A 187 -24.38 4.83 9.54
CA GLU A 187 -25.32 4.68 8.44
C GLU A 187 -25.23 3.31 7.75
N ALA A 188 -24.03 2.71 7.71
CA ALA A 188 -23.84 1.36 7.19
C ALA A 188 -24.52 0.33 8.12
N GLU A 189 -24.37 0.50 9.44
CA GLU A 189 -24.98 -0.35 10.46
C GLU A 189 -26.51 -0.20 10.49
N ALA A 190 -27.03 1.03 10.41
CA ALA A 190 -28.47 1.30 10.30
C ALA A 190 -29.09 0.70 9.02
N ARG A 191 -28.35 0.66 7.90
CA ARG A 191 -28.80 0.06 6.64
C ARG A 191 -28.71 -1.47 6.64
N HIS A 192 -27.84 -2.04 7.46
CA HIS A 192 -27.79 -3.49 7.71
C HIS A 192 -28.98 -3.93 8.59
N LEU A 193 -29.28 -3.18 9.65
CA LEU A 193 -30.43 -3.45 10.53
C LEU A 193 -31.79 -3.29 9.82
N SER A 194 -31.90 -2.39 8.84
CA SER A 194 -33.14 -2.23 8.07
C SER A 194 -33.38 -3.27 6.98
N LYS A 195 -32.34 -4.02 6.59
CA LYS A 195 -32.43 -5.10 5.59
C LYS A 195 -32.69 -6.48 6.19
N GLU A 196 -32.67 -6.61 7.50
CA GLU A 196 -32.96 -7.87 8.19
C GLU A 196 -34.49 -8.05 8.22
N PRO A 197 -35.06 -9.05 7.51
CA PRO A 197 -36.48 -9.35 7.63
C PRO A 197 -36.75 -9.84 9.05
N ARG A 198 -37.71 -9.18 9.72
CA ARG A 198 -38.21 -9.54 11.05
C ARG A 198 -38.73 -10.98 11.11
#